data_AF-A0A8C0DSP7-F1
#
_entry.id   AF-A0A8C0DSP7-F1
#
_cell.length_a   1.000
_cell.length_b   1.000
_cell.length_c   1.000
_cell.angle_alpha   90.00
_cell.angle_beta   90.00
_cell.angle_gamma   90.00
#
_symmetry.space_group_name_H-M   'P 1'
#
loop_
_entity.id
_entity.type
_entity.pdbx_description
1 polymer ?
#
loop_
_entity_poly.entity_id
_entity_poly.type
_entity_poly.pdbx_seq_one_letter_code
_entity_poly.pdbx_strand_id
1 'polypeptide(L)' 'VNGLTPGGRKCSVIWDSLLQDREFTIDLRTKSTSRATTFNITVTLTAKTLVLLMGKEGVYSVMINKKCYEMASHLRCSQY' A
#
# COMPACT_ATOMS: atom_id res chain seq x y z
N VAL A 1 -12.84 -12.81 -6.78
CA VAL A 1 -12.12 -11.55 -7.04
C VAL A 1 -10.64 -11.86 -7.20
N ASN A 2 -10.03 -11.52 -8.33
CA ASN A 2 -8.60 -11.75 -8.56
C ASN A 2 -7.81 -10.75 -7.71
N GLY A 3 -6.77 -11.21 -7.00
CA GLY A 3 -5.89 -10.34 -6.21
C GLY A 3 -4.85 -9.61 -7.09
N LEU A 4 -3.98 -8.82 -6.46
CA LEU A 4 -2.85 -8.16 -7.13
C LEU A 4 -1.53 -8.87 -6.82
N THR A 5 -0.51 -8.67 -7.64
CA THR A 5 0.82 -9.29 -7.50
C THR A 5 1.99 -8.29 -7.57
N PRO A 6 2.11 -7.33 -6.63
CA PRO A 6 3.28 -6.45 -6.59
C PRO A 6 4.58 -7.25 -6.43
N GLY A 7 5.51 -7.11 -7.39
CA GLY A 7 6.78 -7.85 -7.39
C GLY A 7 6.60 -9.38 -7.40
N GLY A 8 5.52 -9.89 -8.01
CA GLY A 8 5.20 -11.32 -8.04
C GLY A 8 4.57 -11.88 -6.75
N ARG A 9 4.40 -11.05 -5.70
CA ARG A 9 3.84 -11.49 -4.42
C ARG A 9 2.33 -11.33 -4.40
N LYS A 10 1.59 -12.45 -4.34
CA LYS A 10 0.12 -12.45 -4.27
C LYS A 10 -0.37 -11.67 -3.05
N CYS A 11 -1.33 -10.77 -3.28
CA CYS A 11 -1.94 -9.93 -2.26
C CYS A 11 -3.47 -9.95 -2.38
N SER A 12 -4.16 -9.76 -1.25
CA SER A 12 -5.56 -9.37 -1.18
C SER A 12 -5.64 -7.85 -1.08
N VAL A 13 -6.60 -7.24 -1.78
CA VAL A 13 -7.00 -5.85 -1.53
C VAL A 13 -7.84 -5.83 -0.26
N ILE A 14 -7.53 -4.90 0.65
CA ILE A 14 -8.32 -4.61 1.84
C ILE A 14 -9.20 -3.37 1.59
N TRP A 15 -8.58 -2.30 1.08
CA TRP A 15 -9.23 -1.04 0.77
C TRP A 15 -8.63 -0.46 -0.51
N ASP A 16 -9.48 0.13 -1.36
CA ASP A 16 -9.06 0.77 -2.61
C ASP A 16 -9.72 2.14 -2.74
N SER A 17 -8.90 3.17 -2.62
CA SER A 17 -9.24 4.56 -2.90
C SER A 17 -8.14 5.25 -3.70
N LEU A 18 -7.41 4.49 -4.55
CA LEU A 18 -6.22 5.00 -5.26
C LEU A 18 -6.51 6.19 -6.16
N LEU A 19 -7.68 6.17 -6.80
CA LEU A 19 -8.11 7.18 -7.77
C LEU A 19 -9.09 8.19 -7.15
N GLN A 20 -9.34 8.09 -5.85
CA GLN A 20 -10.19 9.05 -5.14
C GLN A 20 -9.37 10.25 -4.71
N ASP A 21 -9.89 11.44 -5.01
CA ASP A 21 -9.27 12.70 -4.58
C ASP A 21 -9.06 12.73 -3.07
N ARG A 22 -7.88 13.19 -2.65
CA ARG A 22 -7.42 13.31 -1.25
C ARG A 22 -7.14 12.01 -0.49
N GLU A 23 -7.58 10.84 -0.96
CA GLU A 23 -7.19 9.57 -0.34
C GLU A 23 -5.99 8.95 -1.04
N PHE A 24 -6.09 8.70 -2.35
CA PHE A 24 -5.01 8.18 -3.20
C PHE A 24 -4.26 6.96 -2.63
N THR A 25 -4.93 6.08 -1.88
CA THR A 25 -4.32 4.90 -1.22
C THR A 25 -4.95 3.58 -1.63
N ILE A 26 -4.17 2.50 -1.62
CA ILE A 26 -4.63 1.11 -1.59
C ILE A 26 -3.95 0.41 -0.43
N ASP A 27 -4.74 -0.23 0.42
CA ASP A 27 -4.23 -1.14 1.44
C ASP A 27 -4.36 -2.60 0.98
N LEU A 28 -3.26 -3.33 1.11
CA LEU A 28 -3.13 -4.72 0.69
C LEU A 28 -2.62 -5.57 1.85
N ARG A 29 -2.95 -6.87 1.81
CA ARG A 29 -2.34 -7.90 2.66
C ARG A 29 -1.75 -9.00 1.79
N THR A 30 -0.50 -9.36 2.02
CA THR A 30 0.11 -10.51 1.31
C THR A 30 -0.63 -11.80 1.63
N LYS A 31 -0.75 -12.68 0.63
CA LYS A 31 -1.28 -14.04 0.76
C LYS A 31 -0.13 -15.01 0.98
N SER A 32 -0.37 -16.03 1.79
CA SER A 32 0.58 -17.10 2.08
C SER A 32 -0.12 -18.45 1.90
N THR A 33 0.56 -19.41 1.27
CA THR A 33 0.05 -20.77 1.07
C THR A 33 0.49 -21.74 2.17
N SER A 34 1.55 -21.40 2.92
CA SER A 34 2.23 -22.31 3.87
C SER A 34 2.10 -21.88 5.33
N ARG A 35 1.05 -21.12 5.70
CA ARG A 35 0.88 -20.49 7.02
C ARG A 35 2.02 -19.52 7.42
N ALA A 36 2.93 -19.19 6.50
CA ALA A 36 3.94 -18.16 6.73
C ALA A 36 3.28 -16.79 7.00
N THR A 37 3.97 -15.95 7.77
CA THR A 37 3.53 -14.62 8.17
C THR A 37 3.09 -13.79 6.97
N THR A 38 1.97 -13.09 7.15
CA THR A 38 1.45 -12.14 6.16
C THR A 38 1.78 -10.71 6.59
N PHE A 39 1.90 -9.83 5.61
CA PHE A 39 2.42 -8.47 5.76
C PHE A 39 1.40 -7.50 5.17
N ASN A 40 1.21 -6.37 5.85
CA ASN A 40 0.44 -5.24 5.34
C ASN A 40 1.31 -4.45 4.36
N ILE A 41 0.70 -4.00 3.27
CA ILE A 41 1.32 -3.13 2.29
C ILE A 41 0.36 -1.98 2.04
N THR A 42 0.86 -0.75 1.99
CA THR A 42 0.10 0.38 1.47
C THR A 42 0.76 0.88 0.19
N VAL A 43 -0.05 1.14 -0.83
CA VAL A 43 0.35 1.81 -2.07
C VAL A 43 -0.31 3.17 -2.11
N THR A 44 0.43 4.23 -2.43
CA THR A 44 -0.13 5.57 -2.61
C THR A 44 0.26 6.17 -3.95
N LEU A 45 -0.64 6.96 -4.55
CA LEU A 45 -0.47 7.58 -5.86
C LEU A 45 -0.08 9.07 -5.73
N THR A 46 1.03 9.44 -6.37
CA THR A 46 1.44 10.82 -6.57
C THR A 46 1.16 11.27 -8.01
N ALA A 47 1.62 12.44 -8.43
CA ALA A 47 1.39 12.90 -9.80
C ALA A 47 2.16 12.05 -10.84
N LYS A 48 3.33 11.50 -10.47
CA LYS A 48 4.27 10.81 -11.36
C LYS A 48 4.76 9.47 -10.82
N THR A 49 4.45 9.12 -9.56
CA THR A 49 5.02 7.93 -8.89
C THR A 49 3.96 7.15 -8.11
N LEU A 50 4.29 5.89 -7.84
CA LEU A 50 3.61 5.08 -6.84
C LEU A 50 4.58 4.85 -5.68
N VAL A 51 4.16 5.19 -4.46
CA VAL A 51 4.93 4.87 -3.26
C VAL A 51 4.39 3.56 -2.69
N LEU A 52 5.27 2.57 -2.51
CA LEU A 52 4.91 1.27 -1.95
C LEU A 52 5.65 1.08 -0.62
N LEU A 53 4.91 0.82 0.45
CA LEU A 53 5.47 0.54 1.77
C LEU A 53 4.96 -0.80 2.29
N MET A 54 5.87 -1.71 2.65
CA MET A 54 5.55 -2.98 3.30
C MET A 54 5.99 -2.94 4.76
N GLY A 55 5.09 -3.28 5.67
CA GLY A 55 5.41 -3.41 7.08
C GLY A 55 6.23 -4.67 7.37
N LYS A 56 7.05 -4.63 8.43
CA LYS A 56 7.60 -5.84 9.03
C LYS A 56 6.50 -6.66 9.71
N GLU A 57 6.83 -7.88 10.12
CA GLU A 57 5.92 -8.74 10.89
C GLU A 57 5.38 -8.01 12.13
N GLY A 58 4.08 -8.17 12.39
CA GLY A 58 3.40 -7.54 13.52
C GLY A 58 3.09 -6.04 13.36
N VAL A 59 3.57 -5.37 12.31
CA VAL A 59 3.29 -3.94 12.11
C VAL A 59 1.84 -3.72 11.65
N TYR A 60 1.11 -2.88 12.40
CA TYR A 60 -0.27 -2.54 12.10
C TYR A 60 -0.41 -1.70 10.81
N SER A 61 -1.48 -1.95 10.06
CA SER A 61 -1.74 -1.30 8.76
C SER A 61 -1.81 0.22 8.88
N VAL A 62 -2.42 0.74 9.96
CA VAL A 62 -2.56 2.18 10.19
C VAL A 62 -1.23 2.93 10.22
N MET A 63 -0.17 2.31 10.77
CA MET A 63 1.15 2.91 10.86
C MET A 63 1.84 2.98 9.48
N ILE A 64 1.63 1.94 8.66
CA ILE A 64 2.19 1.84 7.30
C ILE A 64 1.47 2.82 6.39
N ASN A 65 0.13 2.85 6.46
CA ASN A 65 -0.71 3.73 5.68
C ASN A 65 -0.38 5.20 5.96
N LYS A 66 -0.36 5.61 7.25
CA LYS A 66 0.00 6.97 7.66
C LYS A 66 1.36 7.39 7.10
N LYS A 67 2.40 6.56 7.27
CA LYS A 67 3.75 6.86 6.79
C LYS A 67 3.82 6.96 5.25
N CYS A 68 3.10 6.09 4.55
CA CYS A 68 3.05 6.09 3.09
C CYS A 68 2.30 7.31 2.55
N TYR A 69 1.21 7.69 3.20
CA TYR A 69 0.40 8.88 2.87
C TYR A 69 1.17 10.18 3.09
N GLU A 70 1.88 10.32 4.22
CA GLU A 70 2.73 11.50 4.50
C GLU A 70 3.83 11.67 3.45
N MET A 71 4.50 10.58 3.06
CA MET A 71 5.50 10.60 1.99
C MET A 71 4.90 11.01 0.64
N ALA A 72 3.78 10.41 0.23
CA ALA A 72 3.11 10.76 -1.01
C ALA A 72 2.62 12.21 -1.02
N SER A 73 2.11 12.71 0.12
CA SER A 73 1.71 14.11 0.27
C SER A 73 2.90 15.05 0.05
N HIS A 74 4.06 14.74 0.65
CA HIS A 74 5.29 15.51 0.44
C HIS A 74 5.73 15.52 -1.04
N LEU A 75 5.68 14.37 -1.72
CA LEU A 75 6.01 14.26 -3.14
C LEU A 75 5.04 15.05 -4.03
N ARG A 76 3.74 14.97 -3.75
CA ARG A 76 2.71 15.74 -4.47
C ARG A 76 2.91 17.24 -4.34
N CYS A 77 3.22 17.72 -3.13
CA CYS A 77 3.58 19.13 -2.91
C CYS A 77 4.82 19.55 -3.72
N SER A 78 5.74 18.61 -3.94
CA SER A 78 6.95 18.82 -4.74
C SER A 78 6.74 18.62 -6.26
N GLN A 79 5.48 18.47 -6.72
CA GLN A 79 5.14 18.20 -8.12
C GLN A 79 5.69 16.87 -8.67
N TYR A 80 5.80 15.88 -7.78
CA TYR A 80 6.09 14.48 -8.10
C TYR A 80 4.87 13.58 -7.91
#